data_AF-A0A1D3D4N7-F1
#
_entry.id   AF-A0A1D3D4N7-F1
#
_cell.length_a   1.000
_cell.length_b   1.000
_cell.length_c   1.000
_cell.angle_alpha   90.00
_cell.angle_beta   90.00
_cell.angle_gamma   90.00
#
_symmetry.space_group_name_H-M   'P 1'
#
loop_
_entity.id
_entity.type
_entity.pdbx_description
1 polymer ?
#
loop_
_entity_poly.entity_id
_entity_poly.type
_entity_poly.pdbx_seq_one_letter_code
_entity_poly.pdbx_strand_id
1 'polypeptide(L)'
;MEMFNFSGASAVPSRSLLDFTPLSAPQKRHITKIYAALTVNVLLTALGVYVHLNWLRVPTVLPLILSVGCVLGLNFSSQKAHAESKMLTRDRALMFGGFGFLNGMLIANYLHAVHFYVGPRVVPAAFFASVAVFSCLSAAALLAKQRSYLYLGAILSSVLGYFMLASFVNIFWKTQLLTDILLWGGLFMYLGFVVYDTQLAVAQFDRGNRDYLVHALQFYVNFVSVFLRLVAILSDRQEESNRRKRDGRDH
;
A
#
# COMPACT_ATOMS: atom_id res chain seq x y z
N MET A 1 -5.82 61.64 -22.88
CA MET A 1 -6.77 60.94 -23.76
C MET A 1 -6.14 59.60 -24.10
N GLU A 2 -6.83 58.53 -23.70
CA GLU A 2 -6.69 57.14 -24.16
C GLU A 2 -5.35 56.42 -23.93
N MET A 3 -5.30 55.15 -23.59
CA MET A 3 -6.17 54.20 -22.89
C MET A 3 -5.26 53.00 -22.60
N PHE A 4 -5.55 52.29 -21.52
CA PHE A 4 -4.96 51.00 -21.16
C PHE A 4 -4.97 50.01 -22.34
N ASN A 5 -3.88 49.27 -22.52
CA ASN A 5 -3.94 47.97 -23.20
C ASN A 5 -3.13 46.93 -22.41
N PHE A 6 -3.72 46.48 -21.31
CA PHE A 6 -3.27 45.29 -20.58
C PHE A 6 -4.01 44.09 -21.17
N SER A 7 -3.49 43.51 -22.25
CA SER A 7 -4.00 42.25 -22.80
C SER A 7 -2.86 41.29 -23.08
N GLY A 8 -2.38 40.69 -21.99
CA GLY A 8 -1.49 39.53 -21.99
C GLY A 8 -2.06 38.43 -21.09
N ALA A 9 -3.37 38.22 -21.11
CA ALA A 9 -3.96 37.03 -20.50
C ALA A 9 -3.61 35.84 -21.40
N SER A 10 -2.56 35.11 -21.04
CA SER A 10 -2.29 33.78 -21.57
C SER A 10 -3.54 32.93 -21.30
N ALA A 11 -4.35 32.73 -22.33
CA ALA A 11 -5.48 31.83 -22.27
C ALA A 11 -4.92 30.44 -21.96
N VAL A 12 -5.00 30.02 -20.70
CA VAL A 12 -4.77 28.64 -20.30
C VAL A 12 -5.81 27.82 -21.05
N PRO A 13 -5.43 26.93 -22.00
CA PRO A 13 -6.42 26.24 -22.79
C PRO A 13 -7.22 25.32 -21.88
N SER A 14 -8.50 25.64 -21.70
CA SER A 14 -9.48 24.89 -20.92
C SER A 14 -9.65 23.43 -21.40
N ARG A 15 -9.20 23.12 -22.63
CA ARG A 15 -9.10 21.76 -23.17
C ARG A 15 -8.14 20.83 -22.41
N SER A 16 -7.26 21.40 -21.59
CA SER A 16 -6.36 20.66 -20.74
C SER A 16 -7.10 19.94 -19.60
N LEU A 17 -8.18 20.50 -19.06
CA LEU A 17 -8.82 19.96 -17.84
C LEU A 17 -9.68 18.71 -18.07
N LEU A 18 -10.03 18.39 -19.32
CA LEU A 18 -10.84 17.25 -19.72
C LEU A 18 -10.10 16.33 -20.71
N ASP A 19 -8.77 16.38 -20.72
CA ASP A 19 -7.96 15.50 -21.55
C ASP A 19 -7.84 14.13 -20.86
N PHE A 20 -8.80 13.25 -21.14
CA PHE A 20 -8.83 11.85 -20.70
C PHE A 20 -7.95 10.97 -21.59
N THR A 21 -6.77 11.47 -21.97
CA THR A 21 -5.91 10.75 -22.92
C THR A 21 -5.60 9.37 -22.32
N PRO A 22 -6.00 8.27 -22.99
CA PRO A 22 -5.82 6.95 -22.44
C PRO A 22 -4.33 6.63 -22.29
N LEU A 23 -3.97 5.91 -21.22
CA LEU A 23 -2.60 5.41 -21.03
C LEU A 23 -2.05 4.83 -22.33
N SER A 24 -0.82 5.20 -22.67
CA SER A 24 -0.13 4.68 -23.85
C SER A 24 -0.01 3.15 -23.74
N ALA A 25 -0.01 2.46 -24.89
CA ALA A 25 0.17 1.00 -24.93
C ALA A 25 1.37 0.48 -24.08
N PRO A 26 2.57 1.13 -24.10
CA PRO A 26 3.68 0.67 -23.27
C PRO A 26 3.47 0.93 -21.77
N GLN A 27 2.81 2.03 -21.37
CA GLN A 27 2.42 2.26 -19.97
C GLN A 27 1.46 1.17 -19.49
N LYS A 28 0.42 0.83 -20.27
CA LYS A 28 -0.53 -0.24 -19.92
C LYS A 28 0.18 -1.57 -19.69
N ARG A 29 1.14 -1.92 -20.57
CA ARG A 29 1.94 -3.15 -20.42
C ARG A 29 2.80 -3.14 -19.16
N HIS A 30 3.39 -2.00 -18.81
CA HIS A 30 4.18 -1.83 -17.58
C HIS A 30 3.32 -1.99 -16.33
N ILE A 31 2.20 -1.27 -16.26
CA ILE A 31 1.24 -1.36 -15.16
C ILE A 31 0.68 -2.78 -15.00
N THR A 32 0.38 -3.47 -16.11
CA THR A 32 -0.07 -4.88 -16.08
C THR A 32 0.98 -5.79 -15.42
N LYS A 33 2.28 -5.59 -15.70
CA LYS A 33 3.35 -6.35 -15.05
C LYS A 33 3.45 -6.06 -13.56
N ILE A 34 3.22 -4.81 -13.14
CA ILE A 34 3.19 -4.43 -11.72
C ILE A 34 2.09 -5.19 -10.99
N TYR A 35 0.85 -5.20 -11.51
CA TYR A 35 -0.25 -5.94 -10.89
C TYR A 35 -0.02 -7.45 -10.90
N ALA A 36 0.53 -8.02 -11.98
CA ALA A 36 0.86 -9.44 -12.02
C ALA A 36 1.91 -9.80 -10.93
N ALA A 37 2.95 -8.99 -10.78
CA ALA A 37 3.96 -9.16 -9.74
C ALA A 37 3.36 -8.98 -8.33
N LEU A 38 2.48 -7.98 -8.14
CA LEU A 38 1.74 -7.79 -6.90
C LEU A 38 0.94 -9.04 -6.52
N THR A 39 0.17 -9.61 -7.46
CA THR A 39 -0.63 -10.83 -7.21
C THR A 39 0.25 -12.00 -6.79
N VAL A 40 1.36 -12.23 -7.50
CA VAL A 40 2.33 -13.27 -7.12
C VAL A 40 2.84 -13.04 -5.71
N ASN A 41 3.17 -11.81 -5.34
CA ASN A 41 3.70 -11.50 -4.02
C ASN A 41 2.65 -11.69 -2.91
N VAL A 42 1.39 -11.34 -3.16
CA VAL A 42 0.27 -11.59 -2.24
C VAL A 42 0.05 -13.09 -2.03
N LEU A 43 0.15 -13.91 -3.09
CA LEU A 43 0.08 -15.37 -2.97
C LEU A 43 1.25 -15.92 -2.14
N LEU A 44 2.46 -15.40 -2.34
CA LEU A 44 3.63 -15.78 -1.54
C LEU A 44 3.49 -15.35 -0.08
N THR A 45 2.86 -14.20 0.19
CA THR A 45 2.49 -13.79 1.55
C THR A 45 1.51 -14.76 2.20
N ALA A 46 0.47 -15.19 1.48
CA ALA A 46 -0.45 -16.21 1.99
C ALA A 46 0.28 -17.53 2.29
N LEU A 47 1.21 -17.94 1.41
CA LEU A 47 2.07 -19.11 1.64
C LEU A 47 2.97 -18.92 2.88
N GLY A 48 3.55 -17.73 3.06
CA GLY A 48 4.36 -17.39 4.24
C GLY A 48 3.58 -17.47 5.55
N VAL A 49 2.34 -16.96 5.55
CA VAL A 49 1.41 -17.11 6.69
C VAL A 49 1.18 -18.60 6.98
N TYR A 50 0.82 -19.38 5.95
CA TYR A 50 0.53 -20.80 6.10
C TYR A 50 1.72 -21.60 6.64
N VAL A 51 2.92 -21.38 6.09
CA VAL A 51 4.13 -22.08 6.52
C VAL A 51 4.51 -21.71 7.95
N HIS A 52 4.39 -20.43 8.33
CA HIS A 52 4.72 -19.98 9.68
C HIS A 52 3.83 -20.62 10.76
N LEU A 53 2.53 -20.73 10.46
CA LEU A 53 1.56 -21.26 11.43
C LEU A 53 1.65 -22.78 11.58
N ASN A 54 1.91 -23.51 10.49
CA ASN A 54 1.83 -24.98 10.47
C ASN A 54 3.19 -25.69 10.62
N TRP A 55 4.25 -25.16 10.00
CA TRP A 55 5.55 -25.85 9.93
C TRP A 55 6.66 -25.15 10.72
N LEU A 56 6.78 -23.83 10.62
CA LEU A 56 7.98 -23.09 11.04
C LEU A 56 7.64 -21.91 11.94
N ARG A 57 7.71 -22.11 13.26
CA ARG A 57 7.60 -21.03 14.25
C ARG A 57 8.97 -20.40 14.48
N VAL A 58 9.28 -19.39 13.66
CA VAL A 58 10.52 -18.59 13.80
C VAL A 58 10.26 -17.33 14.63
N PRO A 59 11.26 -16.80 15.36
CA PRO A 59 11.13 -15.51 16.02
C PRO A 59 10.92 -14.39 14.98
N THR A 60 9.99 -13.47 15.25
CA THR A 60 9.58 -12.38 14.32
C THR A 60 10.74 -11.51 13.82
N VAL A 61 11.81 -11.38 14.60
CA VAL A 61 12.99 -10.57 14.24
C VAL A 61 13.72 -11.13 13.01
N LEU A 62 13.76 -12.45 12.82
CA LEU A 62 14.45 -13.07 11.70
C LEU A 62 13.82 -12.73 10.34
N PRO A 63 12.52 -12.99 10.09
CA PRO A 63 11.89 -12.60 8.84
C PRO A 63 11.87 -11.08 8.64
N LEU A 64 11.90 -10.28 9.72
CA LEU A 64 12.00 -8.83 9.62
C LEU A 64 13.32 -8.41 8.98
N ILE A 65 14.45 -8.83 9.55
CA ILE A 65 15.79 -8.48 9.03
C ILE A 65 15.96 -8.99 7.60
N LEU A 66 15.54 -10.23 7.32
CA LEU A 66 15.63 -10.80 5.98
C LEU A 66 14.76 -10.04 4.98
N SER A 67 13.54 -9.63 5.36
CA SER A 67 12.66 -8.87 4.46
C SER A 67 13.27 -7.51 4.09
N VAL A 68 13.90 -6.82 5.06
CA VAL A 68 14.63 -5.57 4.80
C VAL A 68 15.81 -5.83 3.87
N GLY A 69 16.56 -6.91 4.09
CA GLY A 69 17.65 -7.34 3.21
C GLY A 69 17.19 -7.57 1.76
N CYS A 70 16.03 -8.20 1.57
CA CYS A 70 15.43 -8.40 0.25
C CYS A 70 15.08 -7.07 -0.45
N VAL A 71 14.49 -6.11 0.28
CA VAL A 71 14.16 -4.78 -0.25
C VAL A 71 15.41 -4.02 -0.65
N LEU A 72 16.42 -3.98 0.23
CA LEU A 72 17.69 -3.29 -0.05
C LEU A 72 18.41 -3.92 -1.23
N GLY A 73 18.49 -5.25 -1.29
CA GLY A 73 19.08 -5.98 -2.42
C GLY A 73 18.37 -5.70 -3.74
N LEU A 74 17.03 -5.66 -3.75
CA LEU A 74 16.25 -5.34 -4.94
C LEU A 74 16.51 -3.90 -5.41
N ASN A 75 16.54 -2.93 -4.50
CA ASN A 75 16.80 -1.53 -4.82
C ASN A 75 18.23 -1.30 -5.33
N PHE A 76 19.25 -1.87 -4.67
CA PHE A 76 20.64 -1.75 -5.13
C PHE A 76 20.87 -2.43 -6.48
N SER A 77 20.19 -3.55 -6.76
CA SER A 77 20.29 -4.20 -8.07
C SER A 77 19.55 -3.46 -9.19
N SER A 78 18.71 -2.45 -8.87
CA SER A 78 17.92 -1.71 -9.86
C SER A 78 18.80 -0.96 -10.87
N GLN A 79 19.87 -0.29 -10.42
CA GLN A 79 20.79 0.41 -11.31
C GLN A 79 21.43 -0.53 -12.34
N LYS A 80 21.87 -1.71 -11.91
CA LYS A 80 22.42 -2.75 -12.79
C LYS A 80 21.36 -3.29 -13.77
N ALA A 81 20.12 -3.51 -13.30
CA ALA A 81 19.02 -3.96 -14.13
C ALA A 81 18.63 -2.95 -15.23
N HIS A 82 18.76 -1.65 -14.94
CA HIS A 82 18.62 -0.59 -15.94
C HIS A 82 19.72 -0.63 -17.00
N ALA A 83 20.97 -0.78 -16.58
CA ALA A 83 22.12 -0.86 -17.50
C ALA A 83 22.03 -2.06 -18.44
N GLU A 84 21.59 -3.22 -17.93
CA GLU A 84 21.46 -4.46 -18.71
C GLU A 84 20.10 -4.59 -19.43
N SER A 85 19.16 -3.65 -19.21
CA SER A 85 17.76 -3.71 -19.66
C SER A 85 17.00 -5.00 -19.29
N LYS A 86 17.52 -5.73 -18.29
CA LYS A 86 17.00 -7.00 -17.79
C LYS A 86 16.40 -6.83 -16.40
N MET A 87 15.15 -6.41 -16.37
CA MET A 87 14.44 -6.12 -15.11
C MET A 87 14.16 -7.38 -14.28
N LEU A 88 13.93 -8.53 -14.94
CA LEU A 88 13.68 -9.81 -14.27
C LEU A 88 14.88 -10.74 -14.42
N THR A 89 15.61 -10.89 -13.31
CA THR A 89 16.69 -11.88 -13.14
C THR A 89 16.27 -12.83 -12.03
N ARG A 90 16.78 -14.08 -12.06
CA ARG A 90 16.47 -15.11 -11.05
C ARG A 90 16.65 -14.58 -9.63
N ASP A 91 17.78 -13.91 -9.37
CA ASP A 91 18.08 -13.36 -8.04
C ASP A 91 17.08 -12.29 -7.61
N ARG A 92 16.68 -11.40 -8.53
CA ARG A 92 15.68 -10.36 -8.27
C ARG A 92 14.29 -10.95 -8.02
N ALA A 93 13.93 -12.00 -8.76
CA ALA A 93 12.69 -12.74 -8.54
C ALA A 93 12.67 -13.43 -7.17
N LEU A 94 13.80 -14.01 -6.74
CA LEU A 94 13.97 -14.61 -5.42
C LEU A 94 13.89 -13.56 -4.31
N MET A 95 14.55 -12.41 -4.45
CA MET A 95 14.47 -11.31 -3.48
C MET A 95 13.04 -10.76 -3.38
N PHE A 96 12.38 -10.54 -4.52
CA PHE A 96 11.01 -10.06 -4.55
C PHE A 96 10.03 -11.04 -3.92
N GLY A 97 10.06 -12.32 -4.33
CA GLY A 97 9.19 -13.34 -3.79
C GLY A 97 9.49 -13.69 -2.32
N GLY A 98 10.78 -13.71 -1.97
CA GLY A 98 11.24 -13.87 -0.59
C GLY A 98 10.71 -12.76 0.31
N PHE A 99 10.71 -11.52 -0.16
CA PHE A 99 10.11 -10.40 0.59
C PHE A 99 8.62 -10.61 0.89
N GLY A 100 7.82 -11.04 -0.08
CA GLY A 100 6.40 -11.33 0.14
C GLY A 100 6.17 -12.50 1.11
N PHE A 101 6.94 -13.57 0.97
CA PHE A 101 6.88 -14.73 1.86
C PHE A 101 7.24 -14.37 3.30
N LEU A 102 8.36 -13.66 3.50
CA LEU A 102 8.83 -13.22 4.82
C LEU A 102 7.85 -12.25 5.48
N ASN A 103 7.24 -11.33 4.72
CA ASN A 103 6.16 -10.50 5.24
C ASN A 103 4.94 -11.32 5.67
N GLY A 104 4.61 -12.39 4.94
CA GLY A 104 3.59 -13.34 5.35
C GLY A 104 3.88 -13.94 6.72
N MET A 105 5.12 -14.36 6.95
CA MET A 105 5.56 -14.87 8.25
C MET A 105 5.47 -13.81 9.36
N LEU A 106 5.79 -12.55 9.06
CA LEU A 106 5.71 -11.44 10.03
C LEU A 106 4.29 -11.19 10.52
N ILE A 107 3.31 -11.20 9.60
CA ILE A 107 1.91 -10.90 9.93
C ILE A 107 1.13 -12.12 10.43
N ALA A 108 1.70 -13.33 10.31
CA ALA A 108 1.02 -14.59 10.58
C ALA A 108 0.40 -14.66 11.98
N ASN A 109 1.17 -14.34 13.03
CA ASN A 109 0.70 -14.41 14.41
C ASN A 109 -0.42 -13.39 14.70
N TYR A 110 -0.36 -12.21 14.07
CA TYR A 110 -1.41 -11.21 14.18
C TYR A 110 -2.72 -11.70 13.54
N LEU A 111 -2.66 -12.21 12.30
CA LEU A 111 -3.85 -12.74 11.62
C LEU A 111 -4.43 -13.97 12.34
N HIS A 112 -3.57 -14.82 12.89
CA HIS A 112 -3.97 -15.95 13.71
C HIS A 112 -4.70 -15.49 14.98
N ALA A 113 -4.17 -14.50 15.70
CA ALA A 113 -4.84 -13.94 16.87
C ALA A 113 -6.24 -13.39 16.52
N VAL A 114 -6.37 -12.63 15.43
CA VAL A 114 -7.67 -12.11 14.98
C VAL A 114 -8.65 -13.25 14.66
N HIS A 115 -8.18 -14.29 13.96
CA HIS A 115 -9.01 -15.43 13.59
C HIS A 115 -9.61 -16.14 14.81
N PHE A 116 -8.80 -16.39 15.85
CA PHE A 116 -9.21 -17.15 17.03
C PHE A 116 -9.95 -16.31 18.08
N TYR A 117 -9.50 -15.09 18.36
CA TYR A 117 -10.06 -14.29 19.45
C TYR A 117 -11.22 -13.39 19.03
N VAL A 118 -11.23 -12.94 17.77
CA VAL A 118 -12.23 -11.97 17.29
C VAL A 118 -13.29 -12.65 16.44
N GLY A 119 -12.84 -13.39 15.42
CA GLY A 119 -13.71 -14.24 14.63
C GLY A 119 -13.13 -14.60 13.26
N PRO A 120 -13.48 -15.80 12.74
CA PRO A 120 -12.86 -16.34 11.53
C PRO A 120 -13.21 -15.57 10.24
N ARG A 121 -14.26 -14.75 10.27
CA ARG A 121 -14.76 -14.01 9.10
C ARG A 121 -14.04 -12.67 8.87
N VAL A 122 -13.35 -12.14 9.87
CA VAL A 122 -12.73 -10.81 9.82
C VAL A 122 -11.63 -10.74 8.76
N VAL A 123 -10.72 -11.71 8.76
CA VAL A 123 -9.56 -11.73 7.85
C VAL A 123 -9.99 -11.84 6.37
N PRO A 124 -10.86 -12.80 5.96
CA PRO A 124 -11.35 -12.85 4.57
C PRO A 124 -12.13 -11.60 4.16
N ALA A 125 -12.99 -11.05 5.04
CA ALA A 125 -13.76 -9.86 4.73
C ALA A 125 -12.85 -8.64 4.50
N ALA A 126 -11.84 -8.44 5.34
CA ALA A 126 -10.85 -7.37 5.19
C ALA A 126 -10.04 -7.53 3.90
N PHE A 127 -9.71 -8.76 3.47
CA PHE A 127 -9.00 -9.02 2.23
C PHE A 127 -9.83 -8.64 0.99
N PHE A 128 -11.09 -9.06 0.91
CA PHE A 128 -11.93 -8.66 -0.24
C PHE A 128 -12.23 -7.16 -0.24
N ALA A 129 -12.40 -6.56 0.93
CA ALA A 129 -12.54 -5.11 1.06
C ALA A 129 -11.27 -4.37 0.60
N SER A 130 -10.07 -4.85 0.96
CA SER A 130 -8.82 -4.24 0.53
C SER A 130 -8.63 -4.35 -0.98
N VAL A 131 -8.95 -5.50 -1.59
CA VAL A 131 -8.93 -5.69 -3.05
C VAL A 131 -9.89 -4.71 -3.73
N ALA A 132 -11.12 -4.57 -3.25
CA ALA A 132 -12.11 -3.66 -3.83
C ALA A 132 -11.64 -2.19 -3.74
N VAL A 133 -11.22 -1.74 -2.55
CA VAL A 133 -10.78 -0.37 -2.30
C VAL A 133 -9.50 -0.06 -3.09
N PHE A 134 -8.50 -0.93 -3.05
CA PHE A 134 -7.25 -0.75 -3.76
C PHE A 134 -7.49 -0.68 -5.28
N SER A 135 -8.30 -1.59 -5.82
CA SER A 135 -8.61 -1.61 -7.27
C SER A 135 -9.37 -0.35 -7.69
N CYS A 136 -10.36 0.08 -6.91
CA CYS A 136 -11.14 1.28 -7.20
C CYS A 136 -10.28 2.55 -7.16
N LEU A 137 -9.48 2.73 -6.11
CA LEU A 137 -8.63 3.92 -5.97
C LEU A 137 -7.49 3.93 -6.99
N SER A 138 -6.90 2.77 -7.26
CA SER A 138 -5.84 2.66 -8.26
C SER A 138 -6.40 2.89 -9.67
N ALA A 139 -7.59 2.39 -10.00
CA ALA A 139 -8.27 2.72 -11.26
C ALA A 139 -8.59 4.21 -11.37
N ALA A 140 -9.16 4.81 -10.32
CA ALA A 140 -9.44 6.24 -10.28
C ALA A 140 -8.16 7.08 -10.45
N ALA A 141 -7.07 6.66 -9.80
CA ALA A 141 -5.77 7.29 -9.94
C ALA A 141 -5.23 7.15 -11.37
N LEU A 142 -5.31 5.99 -12.02
CA LEU A 142 -4.87 5.83 -13.42
C LEU A 142 -5.64 6.70 -14.42
N LEU A 143 -6.90 7.04 -14.11
CA LEU A 143 -7.74 7.92 -14.93
C LEU A 143 -7.56 9.41 -14.60
N ALA A 144 -7.04 9.73 -13.42
CA ALA A 144 -6.85 11.10 -12.97
C ALA A 144 -5.60 11.75 -13.59
N LYS A 145 -5.73 13.04 -13.91
CA LYS A 145 -4.67 13.81 -14.56
C LYS A 145 -3.46 14.05 -13.64
N GLN A 146 -2.28 13.67 -14.10
CA GLN A 146 -0.99 13.88 -13.42
C GLN A 146 -0.64 15.37 -13.34
N ARG A 147 -0.72 16.01 -12.16
CA ARG A 147 -0.15 17.35 -11.97
C ARG A 147 0.59 17.64 -10.66
N SER A 148 0.47 16.83 -9.60
CA SER A 148 1.11 17.19 -8.32
C SER A 148 1.44 16.03 -7.38
N TYR A 149 2.06 14.95 -7.87
CA TYR A 149 2.45 13.82 -7.00
C TYR A 149 3.59 14.18 -6.04
N LEU A 150 4.58 14.99 -6.43
CA LEU A 150 5.69 15.36 -5.53
C LEU A 150 5.22 16.03 -4.23
N TYR A 151 4.28 16.98 -4.33
CA TYR A 151 3.69 17.63 -3.17
C TYR A 151 2.87 16.65 -2.31
N LEU A 152 2.11 15.77 -2.96
CA LEU A 152 1.32 14.75 -2.27
C LEU A 152 2.22 13.78 -1.49
N GLY A 153 3.33 13.35 -2.08
CA GLY A 153 4.31 12.48 -1.42
C GLY A 153 4.94 13.11 -0.18
N ALA A 154 5.29 14.40 -0.24
CA ALA A 154 5.85 15.14 0.90
C ALA A 154 4.84 15.32 2.05
N ILE A 155 3.57 15.59 1.72
CA ILE A 155 2.51 15.65 2.74
C ILE A 155 2.30 14.28 3.37
N LEU A 156 2.13 13.23 2.57
CA LEU A 156 1.85 11.89 3.07
C LEU A 156 2.99 11.35 3.93
N SER A 157 4.26 11.59 3.55
CA SER A 157 5.40 11.18 4.36
C SER A 157 5.48 11.94 5.68
N SER A 158 5.14 13.23 5.68
CA SER A 158 5.07 14.05 6.89
C SER A 158 3.97 13.56 7.83
N VAL A 159 2.76 13.31 7.30
CA VAL A 159 1.64 12.72 8.05
C VAL A 159 2.02 11.36 8.61
N LEU A 160 2.68 10.50 7.83
CA LEU A 160 3.16 9.20 8.30
C LEU A 160 4.14 9.35 9.48
N GLY A 161 5.05 10.33 9.43
CA GLY A 161 5.95 10.65 10.53
C GLY A 161 5.20 11.06 11.81
N TYR A 162 4.19 11.92 11.69
CA TYR A 162 3.33 12.29 12.82
C TYR A 162 2.54 11.10 13.36
N PHE A 163 2.04 10.21 12.50
CA PHE A 163 1.34 8.99 12.91
C PHE A 163 2.27 8.02 13.64
N MET A 164 3.52 7.92 13.22
CA MET A 164 4.54 7.11 13.89
C MET A 164 4.83 7.65 15.29
N LEU A 165 5.03 8.96 15.43
CA LEU A 165 5.21 9.62 16.72
C LEU A 165 3.97 9.45 17.62
N ALA A 166 2.78 9.66 17.06
CA ALA A 166 1.51 9.49 17.78
C ALA A 166 1.30 8.04 18.23
N SER A 167 1.68 7.06 17.41
CA SER A 167 1.64 5.63 17.77
C SER A 167 2.59 5.32 18.93
N PHE A 168 3.79 5.92 18.95
CA PHE A 168 4.74 5.79 20.05
C PHE A 168 4.19 6.38 21.35
N VAL A 169 3.62 7.59 21.30
CA VAL A 169 2.95 8.21 22.46
C VAL A 169 1.76 7.37 22.94
N ASN A 170 0.99 6.78 22.02
CA ASN A 170 -0.17 5.97 22.36
C ASN A 170 0.20 4.70 23.15
N ILE A 171 1.43 4.18 23.04
CA ILE A 171 1.89 3.04 23.84
C ILE A 171 1.85 3.37 25.34
N PHE A 172 2.21 4.60 25.71
CA PHE A 172 2.28 5.05 27.10
C PHE A 172 0.95 5.59 27.63
N TRP A 173 0.25 6.41 26.83
CA TRP A 173 -0.98 7.11 27.28
C TRP A 173 -2.28 6.37 26.96
N LYS A 174 -2.31 5.52 25.92
CA LYS A 174 -3.45 4.68 25.51
C LYS A 174 -4.83 5.38 25.58
N THR A 175 -4.93 6.61 25.08
CA THR A 175 -6.22 7.30 25.09
C THR A 175 -7.10 6.79 23.95
N GLN A 176 -8.40 6.64 24.22
CA GLN A 176 -9.36 6.13 23.24
C GLN A 176 -9.43 7.03 22.00
N LEU A 177 -9.47 8.35 22.19
CA LEU A 177 -9.46 9.33 21.10
C LEU A 177 -8.21 9.21 20.20
N LEU A 178 -7.02 9.05 20.79
CA LEU A 178 -5.79 8.90 20.01
C LEU A 178 -5.79 7.57 19.25
N THR A 179 -6.29 6.51 19.87
CA THR A 179 -6.44 5.19 19.24
C THR A 179 -7.41 5.25 18.06
N ASP A 180 -8.52 5.98 18.17
CA ASP A 180 -9.51 6.16 17.09
C ASP A 180 -8.97 7.03 15.94
N ILE A 181 -8.25 8.11 16.26
CA ILE A 181 -7.58 8.96 15.25
C ILE A 181 -6.52 8.15 14.52
N LEU A 182 -5.68 7.43 15.27
CA LEU A 182 -4.70 6.52 14.70
C LEU A 182 -5.43 5.52 13.82
N LEU A 183 -6.50 4.91 14.31
CA LEU A 183 -7.59 4.08 13.74
C LEU A 183 -8.08 4.40 12.33
N TRP A 184 -8.74 5.54 12.23
CA TRP A 184 -9.42 5.96 11.01
C TRP A 184 -8.54 6.87 10.16
N GLY A 185 -7.75 7.73 10.79
CA GLY A 185 -6.81 8.60 10.10
C GLY A 185 -5.76 7.80 9.33
N GLY A 186 -5.26 6.71 9.91
CA GLY A 186 -4.28 5.86 9.21
C GLY A 186 -4.89 5.11 8.03
N LEU A 187 -6.20 4.79 8.05
CA LEU A 187 -6.87 4.25 6.87
C LEU A 187 -6.84 5.28 5.74
N PHE A 188 -7.35 6.49 5.97
CA PHE A 188 -7.33 7.56 4.96
C PHE A 188 -5.93 7.88 4.44
N MET A 189 -4.93 7.85 5.32
CA MET A 189 -3.53 8.00 4.93
C MET A 189 -3.10 6.90 3.94
N TYR A 190 -3.35 5.62 4.23
CA TYR A 190 -3.02 4.53 3.31
C TYR A 190 -3.84 4.59 2.01
N LEU A 191 -5.12 5.01 2.06
CA LEU A 191 -5.89 5.27 0.83
C LEU A 191 -5.23 6.37 -0.02
N GLY A 192 -4.71 7.42 0.61
CA GLY A 192 -3.91 8.45 -0.06
C GLY A 192 -2.64 7.87 -0.69
N PHE A 193 -1.94 6.97 0.01
CA PHE A 193 -0.77 6.28 -0.54
C PHE A 193 -1.13 5.47 -1.78
N VAL A 194 -2.31 4.82 -1.85
CA VAL A 194 -2.75 4.08 -3.06
C VAL A 194 -2.82 4.99 -4.27
N VAL A 195 -3.42 6.17 -4.10
CA VAL A 195 -3.49 7.17 -5.17
C VAL A 195 -2.09 7.67 -5.54
N TYR A 196 -1.27 7.99 -4.53
CA TYR A 196 0.10 8.48 -4.72
C TYR A 196 1.00 7.48 -5.45
N ASP A 197 1.06 6.22 -4.99
CA ASP A 197 1.91 5.18 -5.58
C ASP A 197 1.49 4.86 -7.00
N THR A 198 0.18 4.86 -7.28
CA THR A 198 -0.34 4.65 -8.63
C THR A 198 0.11 5.77 -9.58
N GLN A 199 -0.04 7.02 -9.15
CA GLN A 199 0.39 8.19 -9.92
C GLN A 199 1.92 8.22 -10.09
N LEU A 200 2.65 7.88 -9.04
CA LEU A 200 4.11 7.82 -9.04
C LEU A 200 4.63 6.74 -9.99
N ALA A 201 3.99 5.58 -10.08
CA ALA A 201 4.39 4.51 -10.99
C ALA A 201 4.29 4.92 -12.46
N VAL A 202 3.24 5.65 -12.84
CA VAL A 202 3.10 6.19 -14.21
C VAL A 202 4.13 7.30 -14.44
N ALA A 203 4.31 8.21 -13.49
CA ALA A 203 5.27 9.31 -13.62
C ALA A 203 6.73 8.82 -13.70
N GLN A 204 7.08 7.79 -12.93
CA GLN A 204 8.40 7.15 -12.99
C GLN A 204 8.61 6.45 -14.33
N PHE A 205 7.57 5.82 -14.89
CA PHE A 205 7.62 5.26 -16.24
C PHE A 205 7.93 6.32 -17.30
N ASP A 206 7.26 7.49 -17.22
CA ASP A 206 7.45 8.60 -18.16
C ASP A 206 8.85 9.21 -18.06
N ARG A 207 9.45 9.17 -16.87
CA ARG A 207 10.85 9.56 -16.62
C ARG A 207 11.88 8.51 -17.04
N GLY A 208 11.44 7.38 -17.61
CA GLY A 208 12.31 6.30 -18.08
C GLY A 208 12.61 5.21 -17.03
N ASN A 209 12.09 5.31 -15.80
CA ASN A 209 12.18 4.22 -14.84
C ASN A 209 11.12 3.15 -15.14
N ARG A 210 11.57 2.07 -15.79
CA ARG A 210 10.77 0.92 -16.20
C ARG A 210 10.95 -0.31 -15.31
N ASP A 211 11.46 -0.13 -14.09
CA ASP A 211 11.64 -1.23 -13.13
C ASP A 211 10.31 -1.59 -12.45
N TYR A 212 9.56 -2.49 -13.09
CA TYR A 212 8.24 -2.90 -12.60
C TYR A 212 8.31 -3.70 -11.28
N LEU A 213 9.44 -4.33 -10.94
CA LEU A 213 9.56 -5.08 -9.68
C LEU A 213 9.64 -4.14 -8.48
N VAL A 214 10.42 -3.07 -8.59
CA VAL A 214 10.50 -2.04 -7.53
C VAL A 214 9.17 -1.32 -7.39
N HIS A 215 8.48 -1.01 -8.49
CA HIS A 215 7.13 -0.44 -8.42
C HIS A 215 6.13 -1.43 -7.79
N ALA A 216 6.22 -2.73 -8.12
CA ALA A 216 5.36 -3.77 -7.53
C ALA A 216 5.61 -3.94 -6.02
N LEU A 217 6.84 -3.75 -5.57
CA LEU A 217 7.18 -3.75 -4.14
C LEU A 217 6.42 -2.64 -3.40
N GLN A 218 6.40 -1.43 -3.97
CA GLN A 218 5.67 -0.29 -3.41
C GLN A 218 4.16 -0.56 -3.37
N PHE A 219 3.59 -1.04 -4.48
CA PHE A 219 2.18 -1.43 -4.56
C PHE A 219 1.83 -2.50 -3.51
N TYR A 220 2.74 -3.45 -3.29
CA TYR A 220 2.57 -4.51 -2.28
C TYR A 220 2.52 -3.94 -0.86
N VAL A 221 3.49 -3.12 -0.47
CA VAL A 221 3.56 -2.55 0.89
C VAL A 221 2.28 -1.77 1.20
N ASN A 222 1.81 -1.02 0.22
CA ASN A 222 0.61 -0.24 0.34
C ASN A 222 -0.66 -1.10 0.41
N PHE A 223 -0.79 -2.11 -0.47
CA PHE A 223 -1.89 -3.08 -0.41
C PHE A 223 -1.96 -3.79 0.95
N VAL A 224 -0.83 -4.29 1.45
CA VAL A 224 -0.75 -4.98 2.75
C VAL A 224 -1.08 -4.03 3.89
N SER A 225 -0.65 -2.77 3.80
CA SER A 225 -0.97 -1.75 4.82
C SER A 225 -2.46 -1.43 4.87
N VAL A 226 -3.12 -1.25 3.72
CA VAL A 226 -4.60 -1.11 3.65
C VAL A 226 -5.29 -2.36 4.20
N PHE A 227 -4.83 -3.56 3.80
CA PHE A 227 -5.38 -4.83 4.27
C PHE A 227 -5.30 -4.98 5.79
N LEU A 228 -4.11 -4.87 6.37
CA LEU A 228 -3.92 -4.96 7.82
C LEU A 228 -4.71 -3.88 8.55
N ARG A 229 -4.87 -2.71 7.93
CA ARG A 229 -5.68 -1.68 8.55
C ARG A 229 -7.17 -2.00 8.56
N LEU A 230 -7.70 -2.55 7.47
CA LEU A 230 -9.07 -3.05 7.45
C LEU A 230 -9.25 -4.21 8.42
N VAL A 231 -8.26 -5.10 8.57
CA VAL A 231 -8.29 -6.15 9.61
C VAL A 231 -8.45 -5.53 10.99
N ALA A 232 -7.66 -4.52 11.35
CA ALA A 232 -7.76 -3.85 12.64
C ALA A 232 -9.14 -3.20 12.86
N ILE A 233 -9.68 -2.48 11.86
CA ILE A 233 -11.00 -1.83 11.94
C ILE A 233 -12.12 -2.85 12.09
N LEU A 234 -12.13 -3.91 11.27
CA LEU A 234 -13.16 -4.94 11.36
C LEU A 234 -13.03 -5.73 12.67
N SER A 235 -11.83 -5.87 13.21
CA SER A 235 -11.60 -6.55 14.49
C SER A 235 -12.25 -5.77 15.63
N ASP A 236 -11.97 -4.47 15.70
CA ASP A 236 -12.55 -3.54 16.68
C ASP A 236 -14.10 -3.57 16.65
N ARG A 237 -14.68 -3.46 15.44
CA ARG A 237 -16.14 -3.55 15.25
C ARG A 237 -16.73 -4.89 15.68
N GLN A 238 -16.05 -5.99 15.40
CA GLN A 238 -16.52 -7.33 15.75
C GLN A 238 -16.44 -7.55 17.27
N GLU A 239 -15.40 -7.05 17.94
CA GLU A 239 -15.27 -7.09 19.39
C GLU A 239 -16.38 -6.29 20.08
N GLU A 240 -16.69 -5.07 19.60
CA GLU A 240 -17.82 -4.27 20.09
C GLU A 240 -19.15 -5.04 19.96
N SER A 241 -19.39 -5.68 18.82
CA SER A 241 -20.60 -6.48 18.61
C SER A 241 -20.65 -7.69 19.54
N ASN A 242 -19.53 -8.37 19.76
CA ASN A 242 -19.44 -9.53 20.63
C ASN A 242 -19.72 -9.15 22.09
N ARG A 243 -19.24 -7.98 22.53
CA ARG A 243 -19.49 -7.44 23.87
C ARG A 243 -20.97 -7.12 24.09
N ARG A 244 -21.61 -6.38 23.18
CA ARG A 244 -23.06 -6.05 23.27
C ARG A 244 -23.94 -7.30 23.35
N LYS A 245 -23.59 -8.38 22.65
CA LYS A 245 -24.31 -9.67 22.69
C LYS A 245 -24.12 -10.44 23.99
N ARG A 246 -23.07 -10.16 24.77
CA ARG A 246 -22.89 -10.74 26.11
C ARG A 246 -23.76 -9.97 27.10
N ASP A 247 -23.65 -8.64 27.09
CA ASP A 247 -24.42 -7.76 27.98
C ASP A 247 -25.95 -7.93 27.80
N GLY A 248 -26.42 -8.16 26.57
CA GLY A 248 -27.84 -8.41 26.29
C GLY A 248 -28.34 -9.84 26.59
N ARG A 249 -27.48 -10.77 27.01
CA ARG A 249 -27.86 -12.13 27.47
C ARG A 249 -27.96 -12.23 28.99
N ASP A 250 -27.42 -11.25 29.71
CA ASP A 250 -27.42 -11.19 31.18
C ASP A 250 -28.64 -10.40 31.73
N HIS A 251 -29.55 -9.96 30.84
CA HIS A 251 -30.82 -9.31 31.13
C HIS A 251 -31.98 -10.15 30.58
#